data_AF-A0A961PRL2-F1
#
_entry.id   AF-A0A961PRL2-F1
#
_cell.length_a   1.000
_cell.length_b   1.000
_cell.length_c   1.000
_cell.angle_alpha   90.00
_cell.angle_beta   90.00
_cell.angle_gamma   90.00
#
_symmetry.space_group_name_H-M   'P 1'
#
loop_
_entity.id
_entity.type
_entity.pdbx_description
1 polymer ?
#
loop_
_entity_poly.entity_id
_entity_poly.type
_entity_poly.pdbx_seq_one_letter_code
_entity_poly.pdbx_strand_id
1 'polypeptide(L)'
;MNKAITDGLLLMPPAFAAGLDVWSSGDGTPGSDTYEGAANAAFVPADQDFGGCLELQKTAATQKLRSMAETPLLPGCYLQIKA
;
A
#
# COMPACT_ATOMS: atom_id res chain seq x y z
N MET A 1 3.12 -16.85 19.99
CA MET A 1 4.37 -16.09 20.09
C MET A 1 4.17 -14.78 19.35
N ASN A 2 4.45 -13.63 19.95
CA ASN A 2 4.33 -12.34 19.27
C ASN A 2 5.62 -12.06 18.49
N LYS A 3 5.49 -11.63 17.24
CA LYS A 3 6.57 -11.12 16.39
C LYS A 3 6.23 -9.66 16.06
N ALA A 4 7.21 -8.77 16.10
CA ALA A 4 6.99 -7.33 15.98
C ALA A 4 7.97 -6.68 15.00
N ILE A 5 7.71 -5.40 14.67
CA ILE A 5 8.60 -4.59 13.83
C ILE A 5 10.02 -4.52 14.43
N THR A 6 10.14 -4.57 15.75
CA THR A 6 11.44 -4.61 16.47
C THR A 6 12.29 -5.84 16.14
N ASP A 7 11.68 -6.89 15.57
CA ASP A 7 12.38 -8.08 15.08
C ASP A 7 12.88 -7.90 13.63
N GLY A 8 12.84 -6.67 13.09
CA GLY A 8 13.22 -6.34 11.71
C GLY A 8 12.15 -6.65 10.66
N LEU A 9 10.92 -6.97 11.08
CA LEU A 9 9.82 -7.31 10.17
C LEU A 9 9.13 -6.04 9.66
N LEU A 10 9.18 -5.80 8.35
CA LEU A 10 8.38 -4.77 7.69
C LEU A 10 6.97 -5.29 7.42
N LEU A 11 6.07 -5.07 8.38
CA LEU A 11 4.70 -5.58 8.34
C LEU A 11 3.69 -4.57 7.76
N MET A 12 4.14 -3.34 7.50
CA MET A 12 3.33 -2.27 6.91
C MET A 12 3.73 -2.07 5.45
N PRO A 13 2.78 -1.78 4.57
CA PRO A 13 3.08 -1.27 3.23
C PRO A 13 4.00 -0.03 3.30
N PRO A 14 4.81 0.22 2.25
CA PRO A 14 5.57 1.46 2.14
C PRO A 14 4.62 2.67 2.11
N ALA A 15 5.05 3.82 2.62
CA ALA A 15 4.23 5.04 2.52
C ALA A 15 4.05 5.46 1.05
N PHE A 16 2.94 6.12 0.71
CA PHE A 16 2.70 6.63 -0.65
C PHE A 16 3.77 7.62 -1.12
N ALA A 17 4.43 8.32 -0.20
CA ALA A 17 5.55 9.21 -0.48
C ALA A 17 6.78 8.50 -1.09
N ALA A 18 6.84 7.17 -0.99
CA ALA A 18 7.89 6.37 -1.62
C ALA A 18 7.63 6.09 -3.11
N GLY A 19 6.49 6.52 -3.66
CA GLY A 19 6.09 6.26 -5.05
C GLY A 19 4.82 5.43 -5.14
N LEU A 20 4.13 5.51 -6.29
CA LEU A 20 2.92 4.73 -6.58
C LEU A 20 3.21 3.50 -7.45
N ASP A 21 4.48 3.26 -7.79
CA ASP A 21 5.00 2.14 -8.59
C ASP A 21 4.87 0.78 -7.89
N VAL A 22 4.67 0.78 -6.57
CA VAL A 22 4.41 -0.43 -5.76
C VAL A 22 2.96 -0.56 -5.30
N TRP A 23 2.05 0.28 -5.82
CA TRP A 23 0.64 0.28 -5.48
C TRP A 23 -0.20 -0.05 -6.71
N SER A 24 -1.04 -1.08 -6.62
CA SER A 24 -1.76 -1.63 -7.77
C SER A 24 -3.27 -1.44 -7.68
N SER A 25 -3.88 -1.19 -8.84
CA SER A 25 -5.32 -1.27 -9.09
C SER A 25 -5.81 -2.69 -9.40
N GLY A 26 -4.88 -3.64 -9.60
CA GLY A 26 -5.11 -5.04 -9.89
C GLY A 26 -5.05 -5.92 -8.64
N ASP A 27 -4.36 -7.06 -8.76
CA ASP A 27 -4.23 -8.05 -7.68
C ASP A 27 -2.97 -7.85 -6.83
N GLY A 28 -2.08 -6.93 -7.22
CA GLY A 28 -0.88 -6.59 -6.45
C GLY A 28 0.20 -7.66 -6.49
N THR A 29 0.18 -8.54 -7.50
CA THR A 29 1.24 -9.52 -7.78
C THR A 29 2.28 -8.93 -8.74
N PRO A 30 3.50 -9.49 -8.81
CA PRO A 30 4.50 -9.07 -9.80
C PRO A 30 3.91 -8.99 -11.22
N GLY A 31 4.16 -7.87 -11.91
CA GLY A 31 3.65 -7.60 -13.25
C GLY A 31 2.22 -7.04 -13.32
N SER A 32 1.56 -6.78 -12.18
CA SER A 32 0.28 -6.06 -12.17
C SER A 32 0.48 -4.57 -12.54
N ASP A 33 -0.56 -3.95 -13.11
CA ASP A 33 -0.59 -2.51 -13.33
C ASP A 33 -0.42 -1.74 -12.01
N THR A 34 0.27 -0.59 -12.07
CA THR A 34 0.56 0.26 -10.92
C THR A 34 -0.22 1.57 -11.00
N TYR A 35 -0.31 2.30 -9.89
CA TYR A 35 -0.88 3.64 -9.85
C TYR A 35 0.12 4.72 -10.27
N GLU A 36 1.38 4.38 -10.52
CA GLU A 36 2.36 5.31 -11.07
C GLU A 36 1.92 5.77 -12.48
N GLY A 37 1.78 7.08 -12.65
CA GLY A 37 1.30 7.68 -13.90
C GLY A 37 -0.17 7.41 -14.24
N ALA A 38 -0.94 6.76 -13.36
CA ALA A 38 -2.37 6.54 -13.57
C ALA A 38 -3.13 7.87 -13.50
N ALA A 39 -3.96 8.17 -14.49
CA ALA A 39 -4.65 9.46 -14.59
C ALA A 39 -5.63 9.75 -13.42
N ASN A 40 -6.01 8.72 -12.66
CA ASN A 40 -6.96 8.82 -11.55
C ASN A 40 -6.30 8.72 -10.17
N ALA A 41 -4.97 8.72 -10.08
CA ALA A 41 -4.24 8.63 -8.82
C ALA A 41 -3.01 9.55 -8.79
N ALA A 42 -2.75 10.16 -7.64
CA ALA A 42 -1.56 10.97 -7.43
C ALA A 42 -1.12 10.93 -5.97
N PHE A 43 0.19 10.99 -5.73
CA PHE A 43 0.71 11.35 -4.42
C PHE A 43 0.68 12.87 -4.26
N VAL A 44 -0.04 13.36 -3.24
CA VAL A 44 -0.11 14.77 -2.89
C VAL A 44 0.83 15.00 -1.70
N PRO A 45 1.93 15.76 -1.86
CA PRO A 45 2.98 15.85 -0.83
C PRO A 45 2.60 16.69 0.39
N ALA A 46 1.66 17.62 0.25
CA ALA A 46 1.31 18.59 1.28
C ALA A 46 -0.16 19.01 1.19
N ASP A 47 -1.06 18.03 1.24
CA ASP A 47 -2.49 18.31 1.41
C ASP A 47 -2.74 19.01 2.75
N GLN A 48 -3.67 19.97 2.77
CA GLN A 48 -3.92 20.80 3.95
C GLN A 48 -4.47 20.00 5.13
N ASP A 49 -5.24 18.94 4.87
CA ASP A 49 -5.93 18.15 5.88
C ASP A 49 -5.16 16.87 6.21
N PHE A 50 -4.48 16.30 5.22
CA PHE A 50 -3.87 14.96 5.32
C PHE A 50 -2.33 14.96 5.25
N GLY A 51 -1.69 16.09 4.91
CA GLY A 51 -0.26 16.12 4.64
C GLY A 51 0.12 15.30 3.39
N GLY A 52 1.17 14.48 3.48
CA GLY A 52 1.56 13.57 2.40
C GLY A 52 0.58 12.42 2.24
N CYS A 53 -0.32 12.47 1.25
CA CYS A 53 -1.39 11.49 1.08
C CYS A 53 -1.53 10.98 -0.37
N LEU A 54 -2.31 9.90 -0.53
CA LEU A 54 -2.79 9.45 -1.82
C LEU A 54 -4.11 10.16 -2.13
N GLU A 55 -4.18 10.83 -3.28
CA GLU A 55 -5.43 11.24 -3.90
C GLU A 55 -5.83 10.18 -4.93
N LEU A 56 -7.07 9.68 -4.86
CA LEU A 56 -7.57 8.61 -5.72
C LEU A 56 -9.02 8.87 -6.12
N GLN A 57 -9.24 9.10 -7.41
CA GLN A 57 -10.58 9.17 -7.98
C GLN A 57 -11.07 7.75 -8.31
N LYS A 58 -12.19 7.34 -7.71
CA LYS A 58 -12.82 6.06 -8.02
C LYS A 58 -13.39 6.08 -9.44
N THR A 59 -13.02 5.10 -10.24
CA THR A 59 -13.55 4.88 -11.60
C THR A 59 -14.43 3.63 -11.69
N ALA A 60 -14.46 2.82 -10.62
CA ALA A 60 -15.32 1.66 -10.46
C ALA A 60 -16.08 1.69 -9.13
N ALA A 61 -17.15 0.89 -9.04
CA ALA A 61 -17.91 0.71 -7.79
C ALA A 61 -16.99 0.25 -6.64
N THR A 62 -16.11 -0.70 -6.92
CA THR A 62 -15.02 -1.13 -6.03
C THR A 62 -13.68 -0.74 -6.66
N GLN A 63 -12.98 0.19 -6.02
CA GLN A 63 -11.62 0.57 -6.40
C GLN A 63 -10.64 -0.23 -5.55
N LYS A 64 -9.77 -1.02 -6.18
CA LYS A 64 -8.73 -1.77 -5.46
C LYS A 64 -7.53 -0.87 -5.22
N LEU A 65 -6.91 -0.99 -4.06
CA LEU A 65 -5.62 -0.39 -3.74
C LEU A 65 -4.82 -1.44 -2.99
N ARG A 66 -3.81 -2.02 -3.65
CA ARG A 66 -3.03 -3.13 -3.10
C ARG A 66 -1.55 -2.81 -3.15
N SER A 67 -0.86 -2.96 -2.02
CA SER A 67 0.60 -2.91 -2.02
C SER A 67 1.15 -4.19 -2.66
N MET A 68 2.20 -4.02 -3.48
CA MET A 68 2.98 -5.11 -4.06
C MET A 68 4.20 -5.46 -3.19
N ALA A 69 4.37 -4.81 -2.04
CA ALA A 69 5.44 -5.13 -1.11
C ALA A 69 5.23 -6.50 -0.47
N GLU A 70 6.30 -7.27 -0.38
CA GLU A 70 6.27 -8.56 0.30
C GLU A 70 6.10 -8.35 1.81
N THR A 71 5.00 -8.88 2.36
CA THR A 71 4.80 -8.93 3.81
C THR A 71 5.40 -10.23 4.33
N PRO A 72 6.44 -10.20 5.17
CA PRO A 72 7.13 -11.40 5.65
C PRO A 72 6.28 -12.17 6.66
N LEU A 73 5.37 -13.00 6.17
CA LEU A 73 4.52 -13.89 6.96
C LEU A 73 5.24 -15.20 7.22
N LEU A 74 5.78 -15.34 8.43
CA LEU A 74 6.49 -16.56 8.84
C LEU A 74 5.50 -17.72 9.11
N PRO A 75 5.89 -18.98 8.84
CA PRO A 75 5.07 -20.14 9.17
C PRO A 75 4.64 -20.14 10.64
N GLY A 76 3.37 -20.50 10.88
CA GLY A 76 2.79 -20.53 12.22
C GLY A 76 2.44 -19.15 12.81
N CYS A 77 2.60 -18.07 12.04
CA CYS A 77 2.19 -16.72 12.42
C CYS A 77 0.94 -16.28 11.64
N TYR A 78 0.26 -15.26 12.15
CA TYR A 78 -0.75 -14.50 11.43
C TYR A 78 -0.46 -13.00 11.60
N LEU A 79 -0.80 -12.20 10.59
CA LEU A 79 -0.79 -10.74 10.73
C LEU A 79 -2.14 -10.29 11.28
N GLN A 80 -2.13 -9.69 12.46
CA GLN A 80 -3.31 -9.09 13.05
C GLN A 80 -3.41 -7.62 12.65
N ILE A 81 -4.49 -7.25 11.98
CA ILE A 81 -4.83 -5.85 11.72
C ILE A 81 -5.84 -5.41 12.77
N LYS A 82 -5.60 -4.24 13.38
CA LYS A 82 -6.51 -3.60 14.34
C LYS A 82 -6.72 -2.15 13.93
N ALA A 83 -7.91 -1.63 14.21
CA ALA A 83 -8.26 -0.21 14.09
C ALA A 83 -7.85 0.56 15.34
#